data_AF-A0A380WD07-F1
#
_entry.id   AF-A0A380WD07-F1
#
_cell.length_a   1.000
_cell.length_b   1.000
_cell.length_c   1.000
_cell.angle_alpha   90.00
_cell.angle_beta   90.00
_cell.angle_gamma   90.00
#
_symmetry.space_group_name_H-M   'P 1'
#
loop_
_entity.id
_entity.type
_entity.pdbx_description
1 polymer ?
#
loop_
_entity_poly.entity_id
_entity_poly.type
_entity_poly.pdbx_seq_one_letter_code
_entity_poly.pdbx_strand_id
1 'polypeptide(L)'
;MKFAKPKPINLFSKSNGELKNLLENYKKHNRLDLMPVVLEECERRGIRVDYKKYVTWHRAKVLEVMEPFSTISELVLESSRTTKTEAGGGKFKPVGHPEKLQIDTYTAIKKKGINATFACHVRESWGEPTFVLTIKDDTPTVIHIFTVDELDKAEARWAAVAANAMGNSYSI
;
A
#
# COMPACT_ATOMS: atom_id res chain seq x y z
N MET A 1 39.57 0.73 -1.90
CA MET A 1 39.15 2.15 -1.83
C MET A 1 38.11 2.30 -0.72
N LYS A 2 38.41 3.06 0.34
CA LYS A 2 37.42 3.39 1.38
C LYS A 2 36.59 4.56 0.85
N PHE A 3 35.35 4.31 0.42
CA PHE A 3 34.43 5.40 0.10
C PHE A 3 34.15 6.16 1.39
N ALA A 4 34.51 7.44 1.43
CA ALA A 4 34.13 8.32 2.52
C ALA A 4 32.60 8.27 2.66
N LYS A 5 32.10 8.07 3.89
CA LYS A 5 30.66 8.15 4.14
C LYS A 5 30.16 9.49 3.60
N PRO A 6 29.08 9.51 2.81
CA PRO A 6 28.56 10.75 2.24
C PRO A 6 28.28 11.74 3.38
N LYS A 7 28.84 12.94 3.26
CA LYS A 7 28.61 14.00 4.24
C LYS A 7 27.11 14.31 4.28
N PRO A 8 26.52 14.59 5.46
CA PRO A 8 25.13 15.02 5.55
C PRO A 8 24.92 16.26 4.66
N ILE A 9 23.97 16.19 3.74
CA ILE A 9 23.64 17.32 2.89
C ILE A 9 22.76 18.26 3.69
N ASN A 10 23.26 19.48 3.92
CA ASN A 10 22.44 20.54 4.51
C ASN A 10 21.45 21.06 3.45
N LEU A 11 20.17 20.74 3.61
CA LEU A 11 19.11 21.18 2.71
C LEU A 11 18.73 22.64 2.94
N PHE A 12 18.90 23.15 4.16
CA PHE A 12 18.55 24.53 4.53
C PHE A 12 19.39 25.57 3.80
N SER A 13 20.65 25.24 3.51
CA SER A 13 21.57 26.12 2.77
C SER A 13 21.39 26.07 1.26
N LYS A 14 20.53 25.19 0.72
CA LYS A 14 20.29 25.08 -0.72
C LYS A 14 19.25 26.09 -1.18
N SER A 15 19.45 26.66 -2.36
CA SER A 15 18.43 27.44 -3.06
C SER A 15 17.32 26.55 -3.61
N ASN A 16 16.20 27.18 -3.99
CA ASN A 16 15.04 26.48 -4.55
C ASN A 16 15.39 25.73 -5.85
N GLY A 17 16.25 26.31 -6.69
CA GLY A 17 16.75 25.66 -7.92
C GLY A 17 17.62 24.45 -7.61
N GLU A 18 18.47 24.54 -6.59
CA GLU A 18 19.34 23.42 -6.18
C GLU A 18 18.56 22.25 -5.57
N LEU A 19 17.45 22.49 -4.89
CA LEU A 19 16.57 21.42 -4.39
C LEU A 19 15.91 20.66 -5.55
N LYS A 20 15.43 21.37 -6.58
CA LYS A 20 14.87 20.73 -7.80
C LYS A 20 15.93 19.92 -8.55
N ASN A 21 17.13 20.48 -8.70
CA ASN A 21 18.25 19.78 -9.31
C ASN A 21 18.68 18.56 -8.48
N LEU A 22 18.57 18.62 -7.15
CA LEU A 22 18.82 17.47 -6.28
C LEU A 22 17.84 16.32 -6.57
N LEU A 23 16.55 16.62 -6.74
CA LEU A 23 15.55 15.62 -7.09
C LEU A 23 15.84 14.94 -8.44
N GLU A 24 16.19 15.73 -9.47
CA GLU A 24 16.57 15.20 -10.78
C GLU A 24 17.85 14.37 -10.74
N ASN A 25 18.86 14.83 -9.98
CA ASN A 25 20.11 14.10 -9.82
C ASN A 25 19.92 12.81 -9.02
N TYR A 26 19.11 12.82 -7.96
CA TYR A 26 18.80 11.63 -7.20
C TYR A 26 18.04 10.61 -8.04
N LYS A 27 17.09 11.06 -8.86
CA LYS A 27 16.44 10.22 -9.86
C LYS A 27 17.45 9.62 -10.85
N LYS A 28 18.30 10.45 -11.46
CA LYS A 28 19.32 10.01 -12.44
C LYS A 28 20.31 8.99 -11.87
N HIS A 29 20.64 9.10 -10.60
CA HIS A 29 21.62 8.24 -9.92
C HIS A 29 20.98 7.15 -9.05
N ASN A 30 19.68 6.89 -9.21
CA ASN A 30 18.91 5.91 -8.44
C ASN A 30 19.06 6.05 -6.91
N ARG A 31 19.24 7.29 -6.44
CA ARG A 31 19.33 7.68 -5.02
C ARG A 31 17.95 8.08 -4.49
N LEU A 32 16.97 7.23 -4.78
CA LEU A 32 15.56 7.45 -4.44
C LEU A 32 15.34 7.48 -2.91
N ASP A 33 16.27 6.87 -2.15
CA ASP A 33 16.35 6.91 -0.69
C ASP A 33 16.42 8.34 -0.11
N LEU A 34 17.01 9.27 -0.86
CA LEU A 34 17.24 10.64 -0.42
C LEU A 34 16.21 11.65 -0.93
N MET A 35 15.26 11.24 -1.77
CA MET A 35 14.28 12.15 -2.37
C MET A 35 13.21 12.66 -1.38
N PRO A 36 12.68 11.87 -0.43
CA PRO A 36 11.62 12.32 0.48
C PRO A 36 12.01 13.55 1.30
N VAL A 37 13.23 13.57 1.84
CA VAL A 37 13.72 14.70 2.65
C VAL A 37 13.86 15.99 1.83
N VAL A 38 14.09 15.89 0.52
CA VAL A 38 14.16 17.04 -0.39
C VAL A 38 12.76 17.51 -0.79
N LEU A 39 11.81 16.60 -0.96
CA LEU A 39 10.40 16.92 -1.26
C LEU A 39 9.73 17.63 -0.09
N GLU A 40 9.97 17.18 1.15
CA GLU A 40 9.49 17.82 2.38
C GLU A 40 10.03 19.25 2.53
N GLU A 41 11.32 19.47 2.26
CA GLU A 41 11.92 20.80 2.30
C GLU A 41 11.37 21.72 1.19
N CYS A 42 11.03 21.17 0.02
CA CYS A 42 10.36 21.93 -1.03
C CYS A 42 8.96 22.40 -0.62
N GLU A 43 8.19 21.52 0.03
CA GLU A 43 6.83 21.81 0.51
C GLU A 43 6.86 22.90 1.59
N ARG A 44 7.77 22.75 2.58
CA ARG A 44 7.96 23.72 3.67
C ARG A 44 8.25 25.15 3.15
N ARG A 45 8.87 25.26 1.98
CA ARG A 45 9.23 26.54 1.34
C ARG A 45 8.21 27.04 0.31
N GLY A 46 7.10 26.34 0.13
CA GLY A 46 6.11 26.68 -0.90
C GLY A 46 6.65 26.56 -2.33
N ILE A 47 7.69 25.76 -2.54
CA ILE A 47 8.28 25.55 -3.86
C ILE A 47 7.35 24.62 -4.64
N ARG A 48 6.76 25.10 -5.72
CA ARG A 48 5.96 24.26 -6.62
C ARG A 48 6.86 23.23 -7.30
N VAL A 49 6.73 21.97 -6.86
CA VAL A 49 7.31 20.76 -7.46
C VAL A 49 6.16 19.90 -7.95
N ASP A 50 6.34 19.25 -9.10
CA ASP A 50 5.34 18.30 -9.61
C ASP A 50 5.51 16.96 -8.87
N TYR A 51 4.97 16.87 -7.65
CA TYR A 51 5.08 15.70 -6.77
C TYR A 51 4.59 14.40 -7.43
N LYS A 52 3.67 14.50 -8.39
CA LYS A 52 3.16 13.35 -9.17
C LYS A 52 4.25 12.68 -10.01
N LYS A 53 5.36 13.37 -10.32
CA LYS A 53 6.53 12.79 -10.99
C LYS A 53 7.44 11.97 -10.06
N TYR A 54 7.17 11.97 -8.74
CA TYR A 54 8.05 11.39 -7.72
C TYR A 54 7.34 10.55 -6.64
N VAL A 55 5.99 10.49 -6.62
CA VAL A 55 5.20 9.89 -5.54
C VAL A 55 4.02 9.10 -6.13
N THR A 56 4.00 7.77 -5.99
CA THR A 56 2.87 6.93 -6.47
C THR A 56 2.08 6.23 -5.36
N TRP A 57 2.71 5.68 -4.30
CA TRP A 57 1.98 4.94 -3.24
C TRP A 57 2.50 5.17 -1.82
N HIS A 58 1.66 5.68 -0.92
CA HIS A 58 1.94 5.91 0.51
C HIS A 58 0.77 5.43 1.40
N ARG A 59 0.99 5.31 2.72
CA ARG A 59 0.01 4.76 3.69
C ARG A 59 -1.40 5.39 3.56
N ALA A 60 -1.49 6.72 3.55
CA ALA A 60 -2.78 7.40 3.43
C ALA A 60 -3.50 7.09 2.10
N LYS A 61 -2.78 7.02 0.97
CA LYS A 61 -3.37 6.65 -0.31
C LYS A 61 -3.85 5.21 -0.34
N VAL A 62 -3.09 4.28 0.28
CA VAL A 62 -3.52 2.89 0.43
C VAL A 62 -4.77 2.79 1.30
N LEU A 63 -4.85 3.55 2.41
CA LEU A 63 -6.04 3.57 3.25
C LEU A 63 -7.27 4.11 2.50
N GLU A 64 -7.10 5.17 1.72
CA GLU A 64 -8.16 5.73 0.86
C GLU A 64 -8.66 4.69 -0.16
N VAL A 65 -7.75 3.99 -0.84
CA VAL A 65 -8.09 2.94 -1.81
C VAL A 65 -8.72 1.71 -1.17
N MET A 66 -8.34 1.36 0.06
CA MET A 66 -8.89 0.21 0.80
C MET A 66 -10.22 0.51 1.51
N GLU A 67 -10.69 1.76 1.49
CA GLU A 67 -11.89 2.17 2.20
C GLU A 67 -13.18 1.52 1.68
N PRO A 68 -13.43 1.44 0.35
CA PRO A 68 -14.62 0.75 -0.17
C PRO A 68 -14.67 -0.72 0.25
N PHE A 69 -13.53 -1.41 0.21
CA PHE A 69 -13.40 -2.81 0.62
C PHE A 69 -13.66 -2.99 2.12
N SER A 70 -13.18 -2.05 2.94
CA SER A 70 -13.42 -2.05 4.39
C SER A 70 -14.91 -1.87 4.70
N THR A 71 -15.55 -0.92 4.01
CA THR A 71 -17.00 -0.65 4.12
C THR A 71 -17.82 -1.89 3.80
N ILE A 72 -17.48 -2.61 2.72
CA ILE A 72 -18.14 -3.88 2.35
C ILE A 72 -18.03 -4.92 3.47
N SER A 73 -16.85 -5.07 4.07
CA SER A 73 -16.64 -6.04 5.15
C SER A 73 -17.42 -5.70 6.42
N GLU A 74 -17.62 -4.41 6.70
CA GLU A 74 -18.38 -3.92 7.86
C GLU A 74 -19.88 -4.26 7.77
N LEU A 75 -20.41 -4.44 6.55
CA LEU A 75 -21.78 -4.89 6.35
C LEU A 75 -22.01 -6.35 6.79
N VAL A 76 -20.97 -7.16 6.88
CA VAL A 76 -21.07 -8.57 7.29
C VAL A 76 -21.11 -8.66 8.81
N LEU A 77 -22.32 -8.52 9.37
CA LEU A 77 -22.61 -8.72 10.80
C LEU A 77 -22.07 -10.05 11.31
N GLU A 78 -21.58 -10.11 12.56
CA GLU A 78 -21.03 -11.33 13.20
C GLU A 78 -19.71 -11.84 12.60
N SER A 79 -18.96 -11.02 11.87
CA SER A 79 -17.58 -11.36 11.49
C SER A 79 -16.73 -11.60 12.74
N SER A 80 -16.09 -12.76 12.82
CA SER A 80 -15.20 -13.14 13.93
C SER A 80 -13.77 -12.59 13.79
N ARG A 81 -13.55 -11.64 12.86
CA ARG A 81 -12.30 -10.93 12.66
C ARG A 81 -12.51 -9.42 12.80
N THR A 82 -11.48 -8.73 13.25
CA THR A 82 -11.36 -7.27 13.12
C THR A 82 -11.48 -6.90 11.64
N THR A 83 -12.48 -6.08 11.33
CA THR A 83 -12.91 -5.81 9.96
C THR A 83 -11.85 -5.07 9.14
N LYS A 84 -11.02 -4.28 9.80
CA LYS A 84 -9.92 -3.53 9.22
C LYS A 84 -8.71 -3.65 10.13
N THR A 85 -7.55 -3.92 9.53
CA THR A 85 -6.28 -3.75 10.23
C THR A 85 -5.58 -2.56 9.61
N GLU A 86 -5.16 -1.61 10.43
CA GLU A 86 -4.46 -0.43 9.94
C GLU A 86 -3.19 -0.82 9.17
N ALA A 87 -2.89 -0.04 8.15
CA ALA A 87 -1.66 -0.14 7.38
C ALA A 87 -0.43 -0.13 8.31
N GLY A 88 0.30 -1.25 8.31
CA GLY A 88 1.40 -1.51 9.26
C GLY A 88 1.50 -2.99 9.65
N GLY A 89 0.66 -3.85 9.07
CA GLY A 89 0.48 -5.27 9.41
C GLY A 89 1.61 -6.19 8.99
N GLY A 90 2.88 -5.82 9.15
CA GLY A 90 3.91 -6.84 9.17
C GLY A 90 3.81 -7.60 10.51
N LYS A 91 3.69 -8.93 10.48
CA LYS A 91 4.47 -9.73 11.45
C LYS A 91 5.86 -9.08 11.46
N PHE A 92 6.36 -8.63 12.61
CA PHE A 92 7.64 -7.91 12.72
C PHE A 92 8.76 -8.72 12.05
N LYS A 93 8.96 -8.52 10.74
CA LYS A 93 10.02 -9.14 9.97
C LYS A 93 11.21 -8.18 10.02
N PRO A 94 12.44 -8.70 10.26
CA PRO A 94 13.63 -7.88 10.31
C PRO A 94 13.76 -7.00 9.07
N VAL A 95 14.32 -5.81 9.23
CA VAL A 95 14.71 -4.95 8.09
C VAL A 95 15.60 -5.79 7.16
N GLY A 96 15.24 -5.87 5.87
CA GLY A 96 15.96 -6.67 4.87
C GLY A 96 15.44 -8.10 4.64
N HIS A 97 14.41 -8.56 5.35
CA HIS A 97 13.80 -9.87 5.04
C HIS A 97 13.09 -9.83 3.67
N PRO A 98 13.28 -10.82 2.78
CA PRO A 98 12.80 -10.79 1.39
C PRO A 98 11.27 -10.73 1.25
N GLU A 99 10.56 -11.17 2.29
CA GLU A 99 9.10 -11.12 2.40
C GLU A 99 8.58 -9.99 3.31
N LYS A 100 9.43 -9.03 3.70
CA LYS A 100 8.98 -7.85 4.43
C LYS A 100 8.25 -6.95 3.45
N LEU A 101 7.01 -6.61 3.77
CA LEU A 101 6.24 -5.61 3.04
C LEU A 101 6.41 -4.26 3.72
N GLN A 102 6.54 -3.21 2.92
CA GLN A 102 6.59 -1.83 3.39
C GLN A 102 5.19 -1.34 3.78
N ILE A 103 4.18 -1.67 2.98
CA ILE A 103 2.77 -1.48 3.32
C ILE A 103 2.08 -2.83 3.26
N ASP A 104 1.44 -3.19 4.36
CA ASP A 104 0.57 -4.35 4.46
C ASP A 104 -0.71 -3.90 5.17
N THR A 105 -1.78 -3.78 4.39
CA THR A 105 -3.10 -3.32 4.84
C THR A 105 -4.12 -4.32 4.36
N TYR A 106 -5.03 -4.75 5.22
CA TYR A 106 -6.06 -5.69 4.81
C TYR A 106 -7.39 -5.46 5.51
N THR A 107 -8.44 -5.92 4.85
CA THR A 107 -9.78 -6.11 5.40
C THR A 107 -10.15 -7.59 5.33
N ALA A 108 -11.02 -8.06 6.21
CA ALA A 108 -11.32 -9.48 6.34
C ALA A 108 -12.78 -9.76 6.67
N ILE A 109 -13.28 -10.88 6.15
CA ILE A 109 -14.59 -11.46 6.45
C ILE A 109 -14.36 -12.86 6.99
N LYS A 110 -14.84 -13.15 8.20
CA LYS A 110 -14.74 -14.49 8.79
C LYS A 110 -16.05 -14.93 9.43
N LYS A 111 -16.74 -15.85 8.76
CA LYS A 111 -17.95 -16.52 9.24
C LYS A 111 -17.80 -18.05 9.15
N LYS A 112 -18.76 -18.78 9.70
CA LYS A 112 -18.82 -20.23 9.53
C LYS A 112 -18.88 -20.56 8.02
N GLY A 113 -17.95 -21.38 7.54
CA GLY A 113 -17.85 -21.75 6.12
C GLY A 113 -17.11 -20.75 5.22
N ILE A 114 -16.69 -19.58 5.72
CA ILE A 114 -15.95 -18.60 4.91
C ILE A 114 -14.90 -17.83 5.72
N ASN A 115 -13.67 -17.83 5.23
CA ASN A 115 -12.57 -17.06 5.79
C ASN A 115 -11.80 -16.38 4.65
N ALA A 116 -12.13 -15.11 4.41
CA ALA A 116 -11.58 -14.35 3.30
C ALA A 116 -10.84 -13.09 3.78
N THR A 117 -9.82 -12.70 3.01
CA THR A 117 -9.06 -11.45 3.21
C THR A 117 -8.85 -10.77 1.89
N PHE A 118 -8.99 -9.44 1.88
CA PHE A 118 -8.55 -8.60 0.79
C PHE A 118 -7.44 -7.68 1.30
N ALA A 119 -6.27 -7.75 0.69
CA ALA A 119 -5.07 -7.07 1.15
C ALA A 119 -4.43 -6.22 0.05
N CYS A 120 -3.88 -5.07 0.42
CA CYS A 120 -2.97 -4.28 -0.39
C CYS A 120 -1.55 -4.44 0.15
N HIS A 121 -0.66 -4.91 -0.71
CA HIS A 121 0.75 -5.12 -0.41
C HIS A 121 1.61 -4.18 -1.25
N VAL A 122 2.47 -3.42 -0.59
CA VAL A 122 3.58 -2.68 -1.23
C VAL A 122 4.86 -3.24 -0.67
N ARG A 123 5.66 -3.93 -1.50
CA ARG A 123 6.84 -4.67 -1.05
C ARG A 123 7.97 -3.76 -0.60
N GLU A 124 8.20 -2.70 -1.34
CA GLU A 124 9.30 -1.77 -1.13
C GLU A 124 8.82 -0.33 -1.32
N SER A 125 9.57 0.61 -0.75
CA SER A 125 9.35 2.04 -0.97
C SER A 125 9.18 2.31 -2.45
N TRP A 126 8.01 2.84 -2.82
CA TRP A 126 7.67 3.24 -4.19
C TRP A 126 7.40 2.10 -5.17
N GLY A 127 7.26 0.86 -4.69
CA GLY A 127 6.80 -0.27 -5.49
C GLY A 127 5.32 -0.15 -5.84
N GLU A 128 4.92 -0.78 -6.96
CA GLU A 128 3.51 -0.88 -7.33
C GLU A 128 2.75 -1.75 -6.30
N PRO A 129 1.53 -1.35 -5.90
CA PRO A 129 0.74 -2.13 -4.99
C PRO A 129 0.23 -3.37 -5.70
N THR A 130 0.14 -4.44 -4.95
CA THR A 130 -0.53 -5.66 -5.37
C THR A 130 -1.74 -5.85 -4.47
N PHE A 131 -2.91 -6.05 -5.07
CA PHE A 131 -4.14 -6.31 -4.33
C PHE A 131 -4.44 -7.81 -4.38
N VAL A 132 -4.57 -8.43 -3.23
CA VAL A 132 -4.69 -9.89 -3.10
C VAL A 132 -5.97 -10.25 -2.38
N LEU A 133 -6.86 -10.93 -3.07
CA LEU A 133 -8.01 -11.61 -2.49
C LEU A 133 -7.64 -13.05 -2.19
N THR A 134 -7.74 -13.45 -0.93
CA THR A 134 -7.62 -14.84 -0.50
C THR A 134 -8.96 -15.30 0.05
N ILE A 135 -9.49 -16.42 -0.44
CA ILE A 135 -10.70 -17.05 0.07
C ILE A 135 -10.33 -18.45 0.54
N LYS A 136 -10.55 -18.71 1.83
CA LYS A 136 -10.43 -20.03 2.45
C LYS A 136 -11.82 -20.50 2.85
N ASP A 137 -12.29 -21.53 2.18
CA ASP A 137 -13.46 -22.31 2.54
C ASP A 137 -13.00 -23.74 2.90
N ASP A 138 -13.92 -24.71 2.88
CA ASP A 138 -13.61 -26.12 3.12
C ASP A 138 -12.83 -26.79 1.96
N THR A 139 -12.42 -26.03 0.94
CA THR A 139 -11.73 -26.48 -0.29
C THR A 139 -10.38 -25.76 -0.48
N PRO A 140 -9.59 -25.98 -1.57
CA PRO A 140 -8.27 -25.36 -1.67
C PRO A 140 -8.37 -23.84 -1.76
N THR A 141 -7.44 -23.15 -1.09
CA THR A 141 -7.41 -21.69 -1.00
C THR A 141 -7.39 -21.05 -2.37
N VAL A 142 -8.40 -20.23 -2.68
CA VAL A 142 -8.46 -19.46 -3.92
C VAL A 142 -7.75 -18.11 -3.71
N ILE A 143 -6.82 -17.80 -4.61
CA ILE A 143 -6.05 -16.54 -4.60
C ILE A 143 -6.31 -15.81 -5.92
N HIS A 144 -6.80 -14.58 -5.83
CA HIS A 144 -6.89 -13.65 -6.95
C HIS A 144 -5.97 -12.46 -6.69
N ILE A 145 -5.21 -12.07 -7.72
CA ILE A 145 -4.29 -10.94 -7.67
C ILE A 145 -4.78 -9.91 -8.66
N PHE A 146 -4.91 -8.66 -8.22
CA PHE A 146 -5.35 -7.54 -9.01
C PHE A 146 -4.29 -6.43 -9.00
N THR A 147 -4.21 -5.73 -10.11
CA THR A 147 -3.47 -4.48 -10.27
C THR A 147 -4.37 -3.28 -9.97
N VAL A 148 -3.79 -2.08 -9.96
CA VAL A 148 -4.50 -0.82 -9.67
C VAL A 148 -5.66 -0.56 -10.65
N ASP A 149 -5.46 -0.87 -11.93
CA ASP A 149 -6.45 -0.73 -13.00
C ASP A 149 -7.59 -1.75 -12.92
N GLU A 150 -7.48 -2.74 -12.04
CA GLU A 150 -8.49 -3.78 -11.84
C GLU A 150 -9.28 -3.63 -10.54
N LEU A 151 -9.16 -2.49 -9.85
CA LEU A 151 -9.82 -2.26 -8.57
C LEU A 151 -11.35 -2.39 -8.64
N ASP A 152 -11.98 -1.97 -9.74
CA ASP A 152 -13.43 -2.12 -9.93
C ASP A 152 -13.83 -3.62 -9.95
N LYS A 153 -13.02 -4.46 -10.61
CA LYS A 153 -13.24 -5.91 -10.64
C LYS A 153 -13.01 -6.53 -9.26
N ALA A 154 -11.97 -6.07 -8.57
CA ALA A 154 -11.64 -6.52 -7.23
C ALA A 154 -12.77 -6.19 -6.23
N GLU A 155 -13.32 -4.98 -6.31
CA GLU A 155 -14.42 -4.52 -5.46
C GLU A 155 -15.68 -5.35 -5.70
N ALA A 156 -16.06 -5.55 -6.98
CA ALA A 156 -17.20 -6.40 -7.33
C ALA A 156 -17.02 -7.84 -6.80
N ARG A 157 -15.80 -8.39 -6.89
CA ARG A 157 -15.51 -9.73 -6.37
C ARG A 157 -15.58 -9.78 -4.85
N TRP A 158 -15.10 -8.76 -4.17
CA TRP A 158 -15.17 -8.66 -2.70
C TRP A 158 -16.61 -8.51 -2.20
N ALA A 159 -17.42 -7.70 -2.89
CA ALA A 159 -18.85 -7.59 -2.62
C ALA A 159 -19.58 -8.94 -2.75
N ALA A 160 -19.24 -9.74 -3.76
CA ALA A 160 -19.80 -11.09 -3.92
C ALA A 160 -19.41 -12.03 -2.77
N VAL A 161 -18.17 -11.93 -2.25
CA VAL A 161 -17.72 -12.66 -1.05
C VAL A 161 -18.55 -12.26 0.17
N ALA A 162 -18.77 -10.97 0.38
CA ALA A 162 -19.60 -10.47 1.47
C ALA A 162 -21.06 -10.93 1.35
N ALA A 163 -21.64 -10.86 0.15
CA ALA A 163 -23.00 -11.35 -0.11
C ALA A 163 -23.15 -12.83 0.26
N ASN A 164 -22.21 -13.67 -0.17
CA ASN A 164 -22.18 -15.09 0.18
C ASN A 164 -22.09 -15.31 1.70
N ALA A 165 -21.23 -14.56 2.39
CA ALA A 165 -21.10 -14.63 3.85
C ALA A 165 -22.39 -14.22 4.59
N MET A 166 -23.21 -13.36 4.00
CA MET A 166 -24.51 -12.95 4.54
C MET A 166 -25.65 -13.93 4.20
N GLY A 167 -25.39 -14.99 3.43
CA GLY A 167 -26.42 -15.93 2.96
C GLY A 167 -27.20 -15.44 1.73
N ASN A 168 -26.75 -14.35 1.10
CA ASN A 168 -27.29 -13.85 -0.16
C ASN A 168 -26.50 -14.50 -1.31
N SER A 169 -26.80 -15.75 -1.61
CA SER A 169 -26.21 -16.46 -2.75
C SER A 169 -26.66 -15.83 -4.08
N TYR A 170 -25.80 -15.02 -4.70
CA TYR A 170 -25.88 -14.80 -6.14
C TYR A 170 -24.99 -15.86 -6.80
N SER A 171 -25.63 -16.80 -7.50
CA SER A 171 -24.94 -17.71 -8.40
C SER A 171 -24.20 -16.90 -9.46
N ILE A 172 -22.89 -17.11 -9.57
CA ILE A 172 -22.02 -16.55 -10.63
C ILE A 172 -22.07 -17.49 -11.83
#